data_AF-A0A9P1P331-F1
#
_entry.id   AF-A0A9P1P331-F1
#
_cell.length_a   1.000
_cell.length_b   1.000
_cell.length_c   1.000
_cell.angle_alpha   90.00
_cell.angle_beta   90.00
_cell.angle_gamma   90.00
#
_symmetry.space_group_name_H-M   'P 1'
#
loop_
_entity.id
_entity.type
_entity.pdbx_description
1 polymer ?
#
loop_
_entity_poly.entity_id
_entity_poly.type
_entity_poly.pdbx_seq_one_letter_code
_entity_poly.pdbx_strand_id
1 'polypeptide(L)' 'MFEPTEVVELRQMCFTPNRIWQAGQYMVGELPDIAFDMGLVERLPSVRGNSADIDTINPSEH' A
#
# COMPACT_ATOMS: atom_id res chain seq x y z
N MET A 1 -1.82 -10.41 12.63
CA MET A 1 -2.20 -11.08 11.37
C MET A 1 -2.98 -10.09 10.53
N PHE A 2 -2.77 -10.08 9.22
CA PHE A 2 -3.53 -9.24 8.30
C PHE A 2 -4.84 -9.94 7.90
N GLU A 3 -5.93 -9.20 7.70
CA GLU A 3 -7.18 -9.78 7.18
C GLU A 3 -7.10 -9.92 5.65
N PRO A 4 -7.67 -10.97 5.03
CA PRO A 4 -7.56 -11.19 3.58
C PRO A 4 -8.17 -10.06 2.74
N THR A 5 -9.12 -9.33 3.31
CA THR A 5 -9.76 -8.17 2.70
C THR A 5 -9.14 -6.83 3.08
N GLU A 6 -8.08 -6.83 3.91
CA GLU A 6 -7.35 -5.62 4.29
C GLU A 6 -6.45 -5.16 3.13
N VAL A 7 -6.32 -3.84 2.98
CA VAL A 7 -5.35 -3.23 2.07
C VAL A 7 -4.08 -2.90 2.84
N VAL A 8 -2.95 -3.32 2.29
CA VAL A 8 -1.62 -3.21 2.88
C VAL A 8 -0.65 -2.57 1.90
N GLU A 9 0.46 -2.03 2.40
CA GLU A 9 1.53 -1.49 1.55
C GLU A 9 2.68 -2.49 1.44
N LEU A 10 2.97 -2.92 0.22
CA LEU A 10 4.21 -3.60 -0.13
C LEU A 10 5.31 -2.54 -0.27
N ARG A 11 6.25 -2.51 0.66
CA ARG A 11 7.27 -1.45 0.75
C ARG A 11 8.41 -1.61 -0.23
N GLN A 12 8.61 -2.83 -0.73
CA GLN A 12 9.73 -3.19 -1.58
C GLN A 12 9.25 -4.15 -2.67
N MET A 13 9.97 -4.18 -3.79
CA MET A 13 9.66 -5.13 -4.86
C MET A 13 9.74 -6.58 -4.34
N CYS A 14 8.68 -7.36 -4.56
CA CYS A 14 8.65 -8.78 -4.19
C CYS A 14 8.77 -9.64 -5.45
N PHE A 15 9.85 -10.42 -5.51
CA PHE A 15 10.12 -11.33 -6.61
C PHE A 15 9.55 -12.70 -6.28
N THR A 16 8.58 -13.15 -7.07
CA THR A 16 8.06 -14.52 -6.98
C THR A 16 8.33 -15.29 -8.25
N PRO A 17 8.32 -16.63 -8.21
CA PRO A 17 8.51 -17.45 -9.41
C PRO A 17 7.50 -17.14 -10.53
N ASN A 18 6.27 -16.73 -10.18
CA ASN A 18 5.20 -16.46 -11.14
C ASN A 18 5.21 -15.01 -11.67
N ARG A 19 5.57 -14.04 -10.83
CA ARG A 19 5.59 -12.61 -11.21
C ARG A 19 6.45 -11.76 -10.27
N ILE A 20 6.73 -10.55 -10.73
CA ILE A 20 7.32 -9.50 -9.90
C ILE A 20 6.19 -8.59 -9.43
N TRP A 21 6.16 -8.29 -8.13
CA TRP A 21 5.25 -7.34 -7.51
C TRP A 21 6.00 -6.05 -7.21
N GLN A 22 5.49 -4.93 -7.71
CA GLN A 22 6.10 -3.62 -7.45
C GLN A 22 5.73 -3.10 -6.06
N ALA A 23 6.51 -2.18 -5.51
CA ALA A 23 6.11 -1.50 -4.28
C ALA A 23 4.81 -0.71 -4.51
N GLY A 24 3.88 -0.76 -3.55
CA GLY A 24 2.57 -0.14 -3.68
C GLY A 24 1.51 -0.79 -2.79
N GLN A 25 0.26 -0.37 -2.96
CA GLN A 25 -0.86 -0.85 -2.16
C GLN A 25 -1.52 -2.06 -2.82
N TYR A 26 -1.78 -3.11 -2.03
CA TYR A 26 -2.39 -4.34 -2.50
C TYR A 26 -3.39 -4.86 -1.47
N MET A 27 -4.39 -5.62 -1.92
CA MET A 27 -5.21 -6.40 -1.00
C MET A 27 -4.40 -7.59 -0.49
N VAL A 28 -4.56 -7.94 0.78
CA VAL A 28 -3.82 -9.06 1.40
C VAL A 28 -4.04 -10.36 0.63
N GLY A 29 -5.28 -10.63 0.19
CA GLY A 29 -5.60 -11.81 -0.61
C GLY A 29 -4.99 -11.84 -2.02
N GLU A 30 -4.40 -10.74 -2.50
CA GLU A 30 -3.69 -10.70 -3.78
C GLU A 30 -2.20 -10.99 -3.62
N LEU A 31 -1.60 -10.63 -2.48
CA LEU A 31 -0.18 -10.80 -2.26
C LEU A 31 0.17 -12.25 -1.90
N PRO A 32 1.34 -12.74 -2.34
CA PRO A 32 1.83 -14.06 -1.97
C PRO A 32 2.26 -14.09 -0.50
N ASP A 33 2.09 -15.23 0.19
CA ASP A 33 2.46 -15.39 1.60
C ASP A 33 3.92 -15.00 1.89
N ILE A 34 4.81 -15.25 0.94
CA ILE A 34 6.24 -14.92 1.05
C ILE A 34 6.51 -13.43 1.25
N ALA A 35 5.64 -12.55 0.75
CA ALA A 35 5.77 -11.10 0.98
C ALA A 35 5.57 -10.75 2.47
N PHE A 36 4.71 -11.50 3.16
CA PHE A 36 4.45 -11.34 4.59
C PHE A 36 5.54 -12.02 5.44
N ASP A 37 5.96 -13.22 5.05
CA ASP A 37 7.04 -13.97 5.73
C ASP A 37 8.37 -13.19 5.72
N MET A 38 8.67 -12.54 4.59
CA MET A 38 9.85 -11.67 4.44
C MET A 38 9.68 -10.28 5.10
N GLY A 39 8.50 -9.96 5.65
CA GLY A 39 8.24 -8.66 6.29
C GLY A 39 8.29 -7.48 5.32
N LEU A 40 7.97 -7.69 4.04
CA LEU A 40 7.97 -6.63 3.01
C LEU A 40 6.69 -5.77 3.06
N VAL A 41 5.71 -6.20 3.84
CA VAL A 41 4.36 -5.64 3.89
C VAL A 41 4.14 -4.91 5.22
N GLU A 42 3.61 -3.69 5.15
CA GLU A 42 3.19 -2.93 6.31
C GLU A 42 1.68 -2.61 6.26
N ARG A 43 1.06 -2.51 7.44
CA ARG A 43 -0.33 -2.04 7.54
C ARG A 43 -0.38 -0.57 7.21
N LEU A 44 -1.31 -0.19 6.37
CA LEU A 44 -1.59 1.22 6.16
C LEU A 44 -2.06 1.84 7.48
N PRO A 45 -1.68 3.10 7.78
CA PRO A 45 -2.22 3.81 8.93
C PRO A 45 -3.75 3.78 8.81
N SER A 46 -4.45 3.33 9.86
CA SER A 46 -5.91 3.40 9.91
C SER A 46 -6.29 4.87 9.77
N VAL A 47 -6.76 5.27 8.59
CA VAL A 47 -7.09 6.66 8.30
C VAL A 47 -8.26 7.10 9.18
N ARG A 48 -7.96 7.58 10.39
CA ARG A 48 -8.84 8.46 11.15
C ARG A 48 -8.55 9.88 10.68
N GLY A 49 -8.95 10.17 9.45
CA GLY A 49 -8.73 11.47 8.84
C GLY A 49 -9.68 11.65 7.68
N ASN A 50 -10.65 12.53 7.85
CA ASN A 50 -11.47 13.07 6.79
C ASN A 50 -10.56 13.83 5.81
N SER A 51 -9.98 13.15 4.83
CA SER A 51 -9.24 13.78 3.74
C SER A 51 -10.18 14.02 2.56
N ALA A 52 -11.20 14.82 2.81
CA ALA A 52 -11.64 15.77 1.82
C ALA A 52 -10.77 17.01 2.01
N ASP A 53 -9.58 17.02 1.40
CA ASP A 53 -8.85 18.26 1.17
C ASP A 53 -8.50 18.31 -0.31
N ILE A 54 -9.32 19.08 -0.99
CA ILE A 54 -9.15 19.55 -2.35
C ILE A 54 -8.15 20.69 -2.25
N ASP A 55 -6.87 20.46 -2.57
CA ASP A 55 -5.98 21.58 -2.90
C ASP A 55 -6.07 21.86 -4.40
N THR A 56 -7.20 22.47 -4.78
CA THR A 56 -7.24 23.40 -5.91
C THR A 56 -7.09 24.80 -5.34
N ILE A 57 -5.86 25.22 -5.04
CA ILE A 57 -5.48 26.64 -5.06
C ILE A 57 -3.96 26.73 -5.20
N ASN A 58 -3.49 26.97 -6.42
CA ASN A 58 -2.21 27.64 -6.63
C ASN A 58 -2.46 29.16 -6.56
N PRO A 59 -2.19 29.86 -5.44
CA PRO A 59 -1.92 31.28 -5.48
C PRO A 59 -0.40 31.49 -5.54
N SER A 60 0.06 32.12 -6.63
CA SER A 60 1.09 33.18 -6.61
C SER A 60 1.63 33.46 -8.01
N GLU A 61 0.96 34.38 -8.70
CA GLU A 61 1.51 35.66 -9.19
C GLU A 61 3.05 35.78 -9.31
N HIS A 62 3.55 35.94 -10.54
CA HIS A 62 4.33 37.12 -10.96
C HIS A 62 4.10 37.41 -12.44
#